data_AF-A0A921DV78-F1
#
_entry.id   AF-A0A921DV78-F1
#
_cell.length_a   1.000
_cell.length_b   1.000
_cell.length_c   1.000
_cell.angle_alpha   90.00
_cell.angle_beta   90.00
_cell.angle_gamma   90.00
#
_symmetry.space_group_name_H-M   'P 1'
#
loop_
_entity.id
_entity.type
_entity.pdbx_description
1 polymer ?
#
loop_
_entity_poly.entity_id
_entity_poly.type
_entity_poly.pdbx_seq_one_letter_code
_entity_poly.pdbx_strand_id
1 'polypeptide(L)'
;MKKKIFFDAILVILTFLMFLCFRQNEQRNNESRLNRNGLSVNSLIVNQAQDQPLQTTIQQIAKSPLKNYQLQFVSRKDPNFSYIYAKGDVNSTLPLISGRFFNQHDYESEVPFIVLGSNLTKQTYQPQAQQYYQLNHNYYAVIGVTGVGENSAINQHTFVSLSPNQTLDSAIRTGQFRIIYDPSTQKASDTKKVLQIFHATGTKRLVDSSSIKRERQGWFDRSGMIITQIILLLALMI
;
A
#
# COMPACT_ATOMS: atom_id res chain seq x y z
N MET A 1 -10.64 -52.16 -9.17
CA MET A 1 -9.64 -51.47 -8.32
C MET A 1 -8.80 -50.44 -9.08
N LYS A 2 -8.18 -50.78 -10.22
CA LYS A 2 -7.30 -49.85 -10.99
C LYS A 2 -7.96 -48.51 -11.39
N LYS A 3 -9.24 -48.53 -11.81
CA LYS A 3 -9.99 -47.30 -12.15
C LYS A 3 -10.22 -46.38 -10.94
N LYS A 4 -10.50 -46.93 -9.75
CA LYS A 4 -10.68 -46.13 -8.52
C LYS A 4 -9.38 -45.44 -8.11
N ILE A 5 -8.27 -46.18 -8.13
CA ILE A 5 -6.93 -45.64 -7.84
C ILE A 5 -6.54 -44.54 -8.85
N PHE A 6 -6.91 -44.68 -10.12
CA PHE A 6 -6.71 -43.66 -11.14
C PHE A 6 -7.52 -42.38 -10.86
N PHE A 7 -8.80 -42.52 -10.49
CA PHE A 7 -9.63 -41.37 -10.08
C PHE A 7 -9.11 -40.68 -8.82
N ASP A 8 -8.67 -41.45 -7.83
CA ASP A 8 -8.10 -40.90 -6.59
C ASP A 8 -6.79 -40.14 -6.88
N ALA A 9 -5.94 -40.65 -7.77
CA ALA A 9 -4.72 -39.96 -8.19
C ALA A 9 -5.01 -38.64 -8.94
N ILE A 10 -6.02 -38.62 -9.81
CA ILE A 10 -6.46 -37.39 -10.50
C ILE A 10 -6.95 -36.35 -9.48
N LEU A 11 -7.71 -36.77 -8.46
CA LEU A 11 -8.22 -35.88 -7.43
C LEU A 11 -7.08 -35.24 -6.60
N VAL A 12 -6.05 -36.02 -6.27
CA VAL A 12 -4.85 -35.52 -5.58
C VAL A 12 -4.10 -34.50 -6.45
N ILE A 13 -3.95 -34.76 -7.75
CA ILE A 13 -3.31 -33.82 -8.68
C ILE A 13 -4.14 -32.53 -8.78
N LEU A 14 -5.47 -32.63 -8.86
CA LEU A 14 -6.38 -31.47 -8.94
C LEU A 14 -6.31 -30.59 -7.70
N THR A 15 -6.36 -31.19 -6.52
CA THR A 15 -6.26 -30.44 -5.25
C THR A 15 -4.90 -29.77 -5.11
N PHE A 16 -3.82 -30.42 -5.53
CA PHE A 16 -2.48 -29.84 -5.56
C PHE A 16 -2.36 -28.66 -6.54
N LEU A 17 -2.91 -28.79 -7.76
CA LEU A 17 -2.92 -27.70 -8.75
C LEU A 17 -3.76 -26.51 -8.27
N MET A 18 -4.92 -26.76 -7.67
CA MET A 18 -5.75 -25.70 -7.08
C MET A 18 -4.99 -24.95 -5.98
N PHE A 19 -4.30 -25.68 -5.08
CA PHE A 19 -3.44 -25.08 -4.07
C PHE A 19 -2.31 -24.23 -4.66
N LEU A 20 -1.64 -24.70 -5.72
CA LEU A 20 -0.61 -23.94 -6.41
C LEU A 20 -1.15 -22.65 -7.05
N CYS A 21 -2.34 -22.71 -7.67
CA CYS A 21 -3.01 -21.52 -8.22
C CYS A 21 -3.34 -20.50 -7.13
N PHE A 22 -3.92 -20.94 -6.00
CA PHE A 22 -4.19 -20.06 -4.86
C PHE A 22 -2.90 -19.44 -4.31
N ARG A 23 -1.85 -20.24 -4.10
CA ARG A 23 -0.52 -19.76 -3.66
C ARG A 23 0.05 -18.67 -4.58
N GLN A 24 0.03 -18.89 -5.89
CA GLN A 24 0.54 -17.91 -6.85
C GLN A 24 -0.29 -16.62 -6.86
N ASN A 25 -1.62 -16.74 -6.74
CA ASN A 25 -2.50 -15.58 -6.69
C ASN A 25 -2.25 -14.74 -5.42
N GLU A 26 -2.12 -15.39 -4.27
CA GLU A 26 -1.80 -14.72 -3.00
C GLU A 26 -0.42 -14.04 -3.05
N GLN A 27 0.59 -14.73 -3.60
CA GLN A 27 1.92 -14.16 -3.74
C GLN A 27 1.93 -12.91 -4.64
N ARG A 28 1.25 -12.97 -5.79
CA ARG A 28 1.10 -11.80 -6.70
C ARG A 28 0.36 -10.64 -6.06
N ASN A 29 -0.68 -10.92 -5.27
CA ASN A 29 -1.42 -9.88 -4.56
C ASN A 29 -0.56 -9.22 -3.47
N ASN A 30 0.25 -10.00 -2.76
CA ASN A 30 1.18 -9.48 -1.76
C ASN A 30 2.31 -8.66 -2.38
N GLU A 31 2.96 -9.16 -3.43
CA GLU A 31 3.97 -8.39 -4.18
C GLU A 31 3.39 -7.08 -4.72
N SER A 32 2.17 -7.13 -5.29
CA SER A 32 1.51 -5.92 -5.78
C SER A 32 1.07 -4.95 -4.66
N ARG A 33 0.81 -5.42 -3.44
CA ARG A 33 0.59 -4.54 -2.28
C ARG A 33 1.88 -3.88 -1.81
N LEU A 34 2.99 -4.61 -1.80
CA LEU A 34 4.31 -4.09 -1.43
C LEU A 34 4.79 -3.03 -2.41
N ASN A 35 4.58 -3.24 -3.71
CA ASN A 35 4.87 -2.26 -4.76
C ASN A 35 3.97 -1.01 -4.69
N ARG A 36 2.87 -1.08 -3.94
CA ARG A 36 1.99 0.06 -3.63
C ARG A 36 2.19 0.58 -2.20
N ASN A 37 3.37 0.38 -1.61
CA ASN A 37 3.69 0.92 -0.27
C ASN A 37 2.68 0.51 0.82
N GLY A 38 2.18 -0.73 0.74
CA GLY A 38 1.21 -1.28 1.69
C GLY A 38 -0.24 -0.90 1.43
N LEU A 39 -0.52 -0.09 0.41
CA LEU A 39 -1.87 0.36 0.07
C LEU A 39 -2.77 -0.77 -0.45
N SER A 40 -4.06 -0.65 -0.16
CA SER A 40 -5.07 -1.63 -0.54
C SER A 40 -5.39 -1.60 -2.04
N VAL A 41 -6.18 -2.58 -2.51
CA VAL A 41 -6.72 -2.60 -3.89
C VAL A 41 -7.77 -1.52 -4.17
N ASN A 42 -8.28 -0.89 -3.12
CA ASN A 42 -9.28 0.18 -3.21
C ASN A 42 -8.65 1.57 -3.30
N SER A 43 -7.32 1.65 -3.25
CA SER A 43 -6.61 2.93 -3.29
C SER A 43 -6.81 3.68 -4.61
N LEU A 44 -7.03 4.97 -4.48
CA LEU A 44 -7.37 5.92 -5.53
C LEU A 44 -6.35 7.05 -5.54
N ILE A 45 -5.77 7.34 -6.71
CA ILE A 45 -4.99 8.55 -6.93
C ILE A 45 -5.96 9.71 -7.14
N VAL A 46 -5.82 10.76 -6.35
CA VAL A 46 -6.54 12.03 -6.52
C VAL A 46 -5.89 12.81 -7.66
N ASN A 47 -6.65 13.06 -8.74
CA ASN A 47 -6.16 13.73 -9.94
C ASN A 47 -6.55 15.21 -9.92
N GLN A 48 -5.67 16.06 -10.47
CA GLN A 48 -5.92 17.50 -10.64
C GLN A 48 -6.34 18.19 -9.32
N ALA A 49 -5.75 17.76 -8.20
CA ALA A 49 -5.91 18.46 -6.93
C ALA A 49 -5.30 19.86 -7.03
N GLN A 50 -5.95 20.85 -6.42
CA GLN A 50 -5.35 22.18 -6.33
C GLN A 50 -4.17 22.17 -5.36
N ASP A 51 -3.20 23.04 -5.66
CA ASP A 51 -2.03 23.21 -4.81
C ASP A 51 -2.37 24.07 -3.58
N GLN A 52 -2.29 23.44 -2.42
CA GLN A 52 -2.67 24.00 -1.12
C GLN A 52 -1.59 23.70 -0.07
N PRO A 53 -1.48 24.49 1.00
CA PRO A 53 -0.60 24.14 2.12
C PRO A 53 -1.00 22.77 2.70
N LEU A 54 -0.04 21.84 2.80
CA LEU A 54 -0.31 20.48 3.26
C LEU A 54 -0.95 20.46 4.65
N GLN A 55 -0.45 21.32 5.54
CA GLN A 55 -0.97 21.49 6.90
C GLN A 55 -2.48 21.77 6.92
N THR A 56 -2.93 22.77 6.16
CA THR A 56 -4.33 23.19 6.11
C THR A 56 -5.21 22.08 5.56
N THR A 57 -4.75 21.37 4.53
CA THR A 57 -5.48 20.25 3.93
C THR A 57 -5.66 19.10 4.92
N ILE A 58 -4.65 18.79 5.73
CA ILE A 58 -4.76 17.75 6.77
C ILE A 58 -5.68 18.19 7.91
N GLN A 59 -5.67 19.46 8.29
CA GLN A 59 -6.64 19.96 9.27
C GLN A 59 -8.08 19.88 8.75
N GLN A 60 -8.30 20.16 7.47
CA GLN A 60 -9.61 20.02 6.83
C GLN A 60 -10.07 18.56 6.74
N ILE A 61 -9.18 17.63 6.34
CA ILE A 61 -9.53 16.21 6.27
C ILE A 61 -9.80 15.62 7.66
N ALA A 62 -9.03 16.03 8.67
CA ALA A 62 -9.21 15.57 10.05
C ALA A 62 -10.56 16.02 10.62
N LYS A 63 -10.98 17.26 10.36
CA LYS A 63 -12.29 17.82 10.75
C LYS A 63 -13.47 17.23 9.97
N SER A 64 -13.22 16.55 8.86
CA SER A 64 -14.28 15.93 8.06
C SER A 64 -14.90 14.70 8.77
N PRO A 65 -16.14 14.32 8.43
CA PRO A 65 -16.79 13.13 8.99
C PRO A 65 -16.22 11.81 8.43
N LEU A 66 -15.21 11.86 7.55
CA LEU A 66 -14.58 10.68 6.98
C LEU A 66 -13.96 9.81 8.09
N LYS A 67 -14.09 8.49 7.93
CA LYS A 67 -13.53 7.46 8.84
C LYS A 67 -13.04 6.27 8.03
N ASN A 68 -12.13 5.49 8.61
CA ASN A 68 -11.58 4.24 8.08
C ASN A 68 -10.90 4.45 6.73
N TYR A 69 -9.94 5.38 6.71
CA TYR A 69 -9.15 5.68 5.54
C TYR A 69 -7.71 6.06 5.89
N GLN A 70 -6.84 5.87 4.91
CA GLN A 70 -5.47 6.36 4.89
C GLN A 70 -5.28 7.32 3.70
N LEU A 71 -4.46 8.35 3.91
CA LEU A 71 -3.90 9.20 2.87
C LEU A 71 -2.39 9.00 2.83
N GLN A 72 -1.86 8.80 1.63
CA GLN A 72 -0.42 8.87 1.38
C GLN A 72 -0.11 10.01 0.42
N PHE A 73 0.85 10.86 0.81
CA PHE A 73 1.38 11.93 0.01
C PHE A 73 2.77 11.52 -0.45
N VAL A 74 2.84 10.83 -1.60
CA VAL A 74 4.11 10.34 -2.16
C VAL A 74 4.80 11.52 -2.85
N SER A 75 6.04 11.84 -2.48
CA SER A 75 6.76 12.96 -3.07
C SER A 75 6.99 12.74 -4.57
N ARG A 76 6.78 13.79 -5.36
CA ARG A 76 7.07 13.76 -6.81
C ARG A 76 8.56 13.88 -7.09
N LYS A 77 9.32 14.51 -6.19
CA LYS A 77 10.78 14.67 -6.30
C LYS A 77 11.51 13.40 -5.85
N ASP A 78 10.98 12.75 -4.82
CA ASP A 78 11.51 11.50 -4.28
C ASP A 78 10.37 10.48 -4.11
N PRO A 79 10.17 9.57 -5.07
CA PRO A 79 9.12 8.56 -5.01
C PRO A 79 9.24 7.60 -3.82
N ASN A 80 10.42 7.53 -3.18
CA ASN A 80 10.69 6.71 -2.00
C ASN A 80 10.36 7.45 -0.70
N PHE A 81 9.74 8.63 -0.76
CA PHE A 81 9.36 9.40 0.42
C PHE A 81 7.85 9.64 0.43
N SER A 82 7.20 9.35 1.57
CA SER A 82 5.77 9.61 1.75
C SER A 82 5.43 10.16 3.13
N TYR A 83 4.57 11.17 3.17
CA TYR A 83 3.79 11.46 4.39
C TYR A 83 2.54 10.57 4.45
N ILE A 84 2.20 10.09 5.63
CA ILE A 84 1.02 9.25 5.87
C ILE A 84 0.14 9.87 6.95
N TYR A 85 -1.16 9.95 6.66
CA TYR A 85 -2.19 10.22 7.67
C TYR A 85 -3.25 9.13 7.59
N ALA A 86 -3.75 8.65 8.72
CA ALA A 86 -4.91 7.77 8.75
C ALA A 86 -5.88 8.15 9.86
N LYS A 87 -7.15 7.77 9.67
CA LYS A 87 -8.22 8.00 10.65
C LYS A 87 -9.13 6.79 10.73
N GLY A 88 -9.27 6.24 11.92
CA GLY A 88 -10.10 5.05 12.18
C GLY A 88 -9.39 3.75 11.81
N ASP A 89 -10.17 2.70 11.54
CA ASP A 89 -9.62 1.37 11.28
C ASP A 89 -9.15 1.26 9.82
N VAL A 90 -7.85 1.04 9.64
CA VAL A 90 -7.18 1.01 8.34
C VAL A 90 -6.41 -0.28 8.13
N ASN A 91 -6.58 -0.85 6.94
CA ASN A 91 -5.96 -2.12 6.54
C ASN A 91 -4.50 -1.97 6.05
N SER A 92 -3.69 -1.14 6.72
CA SER A 92 -2.27 -0.99 6.38
C SER A 92 -1.43 -1.96 7.20
N THR A 93 -1.10 -3.09 6.59
CA THR A 93 -0.13 -4.04 7.15
C THR A 93 1.10 -4.04 6.25
N LEU A 94 2.11 -3.29 6.66
CA LEU A 94 3.45 -3.42 6.10
C LEU A 94 4.21 -4.52 6.86
N PRO A 95 5.06 -5.30 6.18
CA PRO A 95 5.92 -6.29 6.81
C PRO A 95 7.00 -5.57 7.63
N LEU A 96 6.90 -5.68 8.95
CA LEU A 96 7.85 -5.07 9.88
C LEU A 96 8.97 -6.05 10.21
N ILE A 97 10.20 -5.55 10.17
CA ILE A 97 11.39 -6.25 10.67
C ILE A 97 11.55 -5.96 12.16
N SER A 98 11.29 -4.72 12.58
CA SER A 98 11.38 -4.29 13.98
C SER A 98 10.46 -3.11 14.28
N GLY A 99 10.19 -2.91 15.58
CA GLY A 99 9.33 -1.83 16.07
C GLY A 99 7.87 -2.01 15.68
N ARG A 100 7.19 -0.91 15.37
CA ARG A 100 5.79 -0.89 14.97
C ARG A 100 5.54 0.06 13.81
N PHE A 101 4.43 -0.13 13.11
CA PHE A 101 3.92 0.86 12.18
C PHE A 101 3.16 1.98 12.92
N PHE A 102 2.70 2.97 12.18
CA PHE A 102 1.91 4.07 12.72
C PHE A 102 0.57 3.58 13.29
N ASN A 103 0.16 4.17 14.41
CA ASN A 103 -1.14 3.97 15.04
C ASN A 103 -1.89 5.32 15.13
N GLN A 104 -3.13 5.30 15.67
CA GLN A 104 -3.98 6.49 15.75
C GLN A 104 -3.33 7.64 16.55
N HIS A 105 -2.58 7.34 17.61
CA HIS A 105 -1.89 8.36 18.41
C HIS A 105 -0.79 9.06 17.63
N ASP A 106 -0.09 8.37 16.73
CA ASP A 106 0.95 8.99 15.89
C ASP A 106 0.37 9.99 14.88
N TYR A 107 -0.91 9.82 14.50
CA TYR A 107 -1.65 10.74 13.64
C TYR A 107 -2.30 11.90 14.40
N GLU A 108 -2.24 11.89 15.73
CA GLU A 108 -2.72 12.96 16.63
C GLU A 108 -1.58 13.70 17.34
N SER A 109 -0.35 13.19 17.21
CA SER A 109 0.86 13.73 17.80
C SER A 109 1.29 15.07 17.20
N GLU A 110 1.80 15.96 18.04
CA GLU A 110 2.43 17.23 17.62
C GLU A 110 3.81 17.03 16.97
N VAL A 111 4.43 15.87 17.20
CA VAL A 111 5.72 15.48 16.59
C VAL A 111 5.53 14.38 15.55
N PRO A 112 6.24 14.44 14.41
CA PRO A 112 6.21 13.38 13.41
C PRO A 112 7.15 12.23 13.78
N PHE A 113 6.73 11.02 13.42
CA PHE A 113 7.48 9.78 13.59
C PHE A 113 7.85 9.18 12.24
N ILE A 114 8.91 8.38 12.21
CA ILE A 114 9.40 7.77 10.98
C ILE A 114 9.32 6.25 11.04
N VAL A 115 8.91 5.65 9.92
CA VAL A 115 9.13 4.24 9.63
C VAL A 115 10.03 4.15 8.40
N LEU A 116 11.14 3.41 8.51
CA LEU A 116 12.14 3.30 7.46
C LEU A 116 12.12 1.94 6.78
N GLY A 117 12.39 1.94 5.48
CA GLY A 117 12.81 0.75 4.77
C GLY A 117 14.16 0.23 5.30
N SER A 118 14.31 -1.09 5.32
CA SER A 118 15.50 -1.78 5.84
C SER A 118 16.83 -1.27 5.28
N ASN A 119 16.90 -0.88 4.01
CA ASN A 119 18.12 -0.39 3.36
C ASN A 119 18.54 1.00 3.88
N LEU A 120 17.61 1.78 4.43
CA LEU A 120 17.86 3.13 4.95
C LEU A 120 18.36 3.13 6.39
N THR A 121 18.28 2.00 7.10
CA THR A 121 18.72 1.89 8.50
C THR A 121 20.21 2.22 8.69
N LYS A 122 21.04 2.06 7.66
CA LYS A 122 22.47 2.44 7.72
C LYS A 122 22.70 3.96 7.74
N GLN A 123 21.70 4.76 7.39
CA GLN A 123 21.78 6.22 7.32
C GLN A 123 21.27 6.89 8.61
N THR A 124 20.91 6.11 9.63
CA THR A 124 20.38 6.64 10.89
C THR A 124 21.48 6.86 11.92
N TYR A 125 21.22 7.79 12.82
CA TYR A 125 22.00 8.00 14.04
C TYR A 125 21.34 7.27 15.21
N GLN A 126 22.11 6.47 15.96
CA GLN A 126 21.60 5.72 17.11
C GLN A 126 22.54 5.88 18.31
N PRO A 127 22.32 6.88 19.18
CA PRO A 127 23.16 7.11 20.34
C PRO A 127 22.93 6.09 21.46
N GLN A 128 21.71 5.53 21.58
CA GLN A 128 21.33 4.54 22.59
C GLN A 128 20.28 3.56 22.02
N ALA A 129 19.15 3.37 22.71
CA ALA A 129 18.08 2.46 22.29
C ALA A 129 17.22 3.03 21.14
N GLN A 130 17.10 4.35 21.02
CA GLN A 130 16.27 4.99 20.01
C GLN A 130 17.09 5.36 18.77
N GLN A 131 16.62 4.92 17.60
CA GLN A 131 17.18 5.26 16.30
C GLN A 131 16.55 6.55 15.78
N TYR A 132 17.35 7.43 15.17
CA TYR A 132 16.92 8.71 14.62
C TYR A 132 17.32 8.84 13.15
N TYR A 133 16.42 9.39 12.35
CA TYR A 133 16.67 9.68 10.94
C TYR A 133 16.67 11.19 10.71
N GLN A 134 17.67 11.67 9.96
CA GLN A 134 17.81 13.08 9.67
C GLN A 134 17.01 13.44 8.41
N LEU A 135 16.07 14.37 8.53
CA LEU A 135 15.29 14.90 7.42
C LEU A 135 15.24 16.42 7.54
N ASN A 136 15.62 17.13 6.48
CA ASN A 136 15.65 18.60 6.44
C ASN A 136 16.38 19.24 7.65
N HIS A 137 17.55 18.70 8.00
CA HIS A 137 18.38 19.11 9.16
C HIS A 137 17.79 18.83 10.55
N ASN A 138 16.61 18.21 10.65
CA ASN A 138 16.00 17.79 11.91
C ASN A 138 16.12 16.28 12.10
N TYR A 139 16.21 15.84 13.35
CA TYR A 139 16.23 14.42 13.70
C TYR A 139 14.86 13.97 14.18
N TYR A 140 14.35 12.90 13.58
CA TYR A 140 13.05 12.32 13.91
C TYR A 140 13.22 10.89 14.40
N ALA A 141 12.43 10.51 15.40
CA ALA A 141 12.46 9.18 15.98
C ALA A 141 11.95 8.14 14.99
N VAL A 142 12.75 7.10 14.75
CA VAL A 142 12.38 5.92 13.96
C VAL A 142 11.67 4.93 14.88
N ILE A 143 10.38 4.73 14.67
CA ILE A 143 9.55 3.86 15.53
C ILE A 143 9.38 2.44 14.95
N GLY A 144 9.81 2.23 13.71
CA GLY A 144 9.74 0.93 13.06
C GLY A 144 10.60 0.85 11.80
N VAL A 145 10.95 -0.39 11.45
CA VAL A 145 11.65 -0.72 10.21
C VAL A 145 10.81 -1.71 9.43
N THR A 146 10.49 -1.36 8.18
CA THR A 146 9.77 -2.22 7.24
C THR A 146 10.74 -2.86 6.26
N GLY A 147 10.44 -4.08 5.81
CA GLY A 147 11.20 -4.69 4.73
C GLY A 147 10.83 -6.14 4.45
N VAL A 148 11.09 -6.56 3.22
CA VAL A 148 10.88 -7.93 2.71
C VAL A 148 11.92 -8.28 1.66
N GLY A 149 12.54 -9.45 1.82
CA GLY A 149 13.49 -10.02 0.86
C GLY A 149 14.58 -9.06 0.39
N GLU A 150 15.29 -9.44 -0.67
CA GLU A 150 16.20 -8.53 -1.38
C GLU A 150 15.45 -7.84 -2.53
N ASN A 151 15.73 -6.56 -2.79
CA ASN A 151 15.21 -5.73 -3.90
C ASN A 151 13.74 -5.25 -3.85
N SER A 152 13.03 -5.33 -2.73
CA SER A 152 11.69 -4.71 -2.64
C SER A 152 11.78 -3.18 -2.55
N ALA A 153 10.90 -2.47 -3.27
CA ALA A 153 10.80 -1.00 -3.23
C ALA A 153 10.57 -0.47 -1.80
N ILE A 154 9.83 -1.23 -0.98
CA ILE A 154 9.56 -0.87 0.41
C ILE A 154 10.83 -0.77 1.26
N ASN A 155 11.89 -1.52 0.90
CA ASN A 155 13.16 -1.54 1.64
C ASN A 155 13.91 -0.20 1.51
N GLN A 156 13.56 0.63 0.52
CA GLN A 156 14.16 1.95 0.28
C GLN A 156 13.23 3.10 0.63
N HIS A 157 12.04 2.82 1.19
CA HIS A 157 11.01 3.84 1.39
C HIS A 157 11.10 4.48 2.78
N THR A 158 10.94 5.80 2.85
CA THR A 158 10.79 6.58 4.08
C THR A 158 9.33 6.98 4.26
N PHE A 159 8.73 6.57 5.37
CA PHE A 159 7.39 6.96 5.77
C PHE A 159 7.45 7.92 6.94
N VAL A 160 6.73 9.03 6.86
CA VAL A 160 6.63 10.03 7.92
C VAL A 160 5.17 10.20 8.35
N SER A 161 4.89 10.10 9.65
CA SER A 161 3.53 10.34 10.15
C SER A 161 3.17 11.81 10.03
N LEU A 162 1.94 12.05 9.62
CA LEU A 162 1.37 13.38 9.43
C LEU A 162 0.22 13.55 10.42
N SER A 163 0.09 14.73 11.02
CA SER A 163 -0.98 15.03 11.97
C SER A 163 -1.52 16.44 11.77
N PRO A 164 -2.84 16.68 11.98
CA PRO A 164 -3.39 18.04 12.00
C PRO A 164 -2.80 18.93 13.11
N ASN A 165 -2.17 18.33 14.13
CA ASN A 165 -1.60 19.02 15.29
C ASN A 165 -0.10 19.32 15.12
N GLN A 166 0.55 18.81 14.08
CA GLN A 166 1.94 19.14 13.77
C GLN A 166 2.08 20.56 13.23
N THR A 167 3.26 21.16 13.40
CA THR A 167 3.65 22.38 12.69
C THR A 167 4.53 21.99 11.50
N LEU A 168 3.95 22.01 10.30
CA LEU A 168 4.70 21.82 9.05
C LEU A 168 5.15 23.16 8.48
N ASP A 169 6.28 23.15 7.76
CA ASP A 169 6.72 24.29 6.98
C ASP A 169 5.64 24.66 5.93
N SER A 170 5.31 25.95 5.86
CA SER A 170 4.33 26.48 4.90
C SER A 170 4.75 26.32 3.44
N ALA A 171 6.04 26.07 3.18
CA ALA A 171 6.58 25.70 1.89
C ALA A 171 6.19 24.28 1.43
N ILE A 172 5.71 23.42 2.34
CA ILE A 172 5.24 22.07 2.02
C ILE A 172 3.80 22.14 1.51
N ARG A 173 3.62 21.83 0.23
CA ARG A 173 2.35 22.02 -0.49
C ARG A 173 1.90 20.75 -1.21
N THR A 174 0.59 20.55 -1.31
CA THR A 174 -0.02 19.33 -1.89
C THR A 174 0.42 19.06 -3.33
N GLY A 175 0.73 20.10 -4.12
CA GLY A 175 1.21 19.97 -5.50
C GLY A 175 2.55 19.26 -5.63
N GLN A 176 3.38 19.25 -4.57
CA GLN A 176 4.65 18.53 -4.52
C GLN A 176 4.46 17.00 -4.42
N PHE A 177 3.23 16.53 -4.20
CA PHE A 177 2.92 15.15 -3.92
C PHE A 177 1.95 14.54 -4.94
N ARG A 178 2.07 13.23 -5.11
CA ARG A 178 1.01 12.37 -5.62
C ARG A 178 0.16 11.94 -4.43
N ILE A 179 -1.09 12.39 -4.41
CA ILE A 179 -2.02 12.17 -3.32
C ILE A 179 -2.78 10.87 -3.58
N ILE A 180 -2.69 9.94 -2.64
CA ILE A 180 -3.35 8.64 -2.71
C ILE A 180 -4.31 8.51 -1.53
N TYR A 181 -5.58 8.28 -1.84
CA TYR A 181 -6.64 8.01 -0.89
C TYR A 181 -6.94 6.50 -0.86
N ASP A 182 -6.82 5.89 0.31
CA ASP A 182 -7.01 4.47 0.52
C ASP A 182 -8.09 4.20 1.58
N PRO A 183 -9.34 4.00 1.15
CA PRO A 183 -10.43 3.66 2.06
C PRO A 183 -10.45 2.17 2.39
N SER A 184 -10.77 1.82 3.63
CA SER A 184 -11.01 0.42 4.03
C SER A 184 -12.18 -0.20 3.26
N THR A 185 -13.21 0.60 2.96
CA THR A 185 -14.32 0.23 2.07
C THR A 185 -14.63 1.38 1.12
N GLN A 186 -14.71 1.08 -0.18
CA GLN A 186 -14.97 2.12 -1.19
C GLN A 186 -16.42 2.63 -1.10
N LYS A 187 -16.58 3.94 -0.81
CA LYS A 187 -17.87 4.64 -0.76
C LYS A 187 -17.82 5.90 -1.60
N ALA A 188 -18.78 6.07 -2.51
CA ALA A 188 -18.82 7.20 -3.44
C ALA A 188 -18.96 8.56 -2.72
N SER A 189 -19.74 8.61 -1.63
CA SER A 189 -19.88 9.81 -0.78
C SER A 189 -18.54 10.28 -0.22
N ASP A 190 -17.74 9.33 0.23
CA ASP A 190 -16.48 9.60 0.93
C ASP A 190 -15.44 10.06 -0.09
N THR A 191 -15.37 9.39 -1.25
CA THR A 191 -14.55 9.84 -2.38
C THR A 191 -14.93 11.25 -2.83
N LYS A 192 -16.23 11.57 -2.92
CA LYS A 192 -16.69 12.93 -3.28
C LYS A 192 -16.23 13.96 -2.25
N LYS A 193 -16.27 13.63 -0.95
CA LYS A 193 -15.81 14.52 0.12
C LYS A 193 -14.30 14.75 0.06
N VAL A 194 -13.52 13.70 -0.23
CA VAL A 194 -12.07 13.82 -0.48
C VAL A 194 -11.82 14.77 -1.65
N LEU A 195 -12.49 14.57 -2.79
CA LEU A 195 -12.34 15.45 -3.96
C LEU A 195 -12.70 16.91 -3.65
N GLN A 196 -13.74 17.15 -2.85
CA GLN A 196 -14.11 18.49 -2.41
C GLN A 196 -13.01 19.16 -1.57
N ILE A 197 -12.42 18.42 -0.63
CA ILE A 197 -11.36 18.95 0.25
C ILE A 197 -10.10 19.28 -0.56
N PHE A 198 -9.74 18.44 -1.54
CA PHE A 198 -8.60 18.66 -2.41
C PHE A 198 -8.88 19.57 -3.62
N HIS A 199 -10.11 20.07 -3.77
CA HIS A 199 -10.59 20.79 -4.96
C HIS A 199 -10.21 20.06 -6.27
N ALA A 200 -10.31 18.74 -6.26
CA ALA A 200 -9.87 17.86 -7.33
C ALA A 200 -11.03 17.50 -8.27
N THR A 201 -10.70 17.26 -9.55
CA THR A 201 -11.73 16.97 -10.58
C THR A 201 -12.07 15.49 -10.71
N GLY A 202 -11.25 14.60 -10.15
CA GLY A 202 -11.56 13.18 -10.18
C GLY A 202 -10.51 12.29 -9.54
N THR A 203 -10.75 10.99 -9.59
CA THR A 203 -9.84 9.96 -9.10
C THR A 203 -9.56 8.92 -10.17
N LYS A 204 -8.38 8.32 -10.15
CA LYS A 204 -8.08 7.08 -10.89
C LYS A 204 -7.68 5.98 -9.92
N ARG A 205 -7.97 4.72 -10.23
CA ARG A 205 -7.49 3.60 -9.39
C ARG A 205 -5.96 3.57 -9.39
N LEU A 206 -5.36 3.29 -8.24
CA LEU A 206 -3.94 2.99 -8.17
C LEU A 206 -3.71 1.58 -8.75
N VAL A 207 -3.27 1.55 -10.00
CA VAL A 207 -2.79 0.33 -10.65
C VAL A 207 -1.27 0.29 -10.48
N ASP A 208 -0.77 -0.86 -10.06
CA ASP A 208 0.66 -1.10 -9.89
C ASP A 208 1.34 -1.17 -11.27
N SER A 209 2.48 -0.48 -11.42
CA SER A 209 3.31 -0.49 -12.64
C SER A 209 4.40 -1.54 -12.58
N SER A 210 4.46 -2.37 -11.54
CA SER A 210 5.35 -3.54 -11.51
C SER A 210 5.08 -4.42 -12.73
N SER A 211 6.14 -4.99 -13.29
CA SER A 211 6.25 -5.73 -14.56
C SER A 211 5.27 -6.90 -14.75
N ILE A 212 4.36 -7.15 -13.81
CA ILE A 212 3.22 -8.03 -13.99
C ILE A 212 2.16 -7.24 -14.76
N LYS A 213 2.20 -7.36 -16.11
CA LYS A 213 1.17 -6.91 -17.04
C LYS A 213 -0.24 -7.28 -16.56
N ARG A 214 -0.85 -6.46 -15.70
CA ARG A 214 -2.24 -6.62 -15.25
C ARG A 214 -3.19 -5.96 -16.23
N GLU A 215 -2.70 -5.01 -17.00
CA GLU A 215 -3.39 -4.43 -18.15
C GLU A 215 -3.21 -5.34 -19.37
N ARG A 216 -4.30 -6.02 -19.76
CA ARG A 216 -4.45 -6.90 -20.93
C ARG A 216 -4.07 -8.38 -20.80
N GLN A 217 -4.06 -8.96 -19.60
CA GLN A 217 -4.24 -10.40 -19.53
C GLN A 217 -5.73 -10.72 -19.74
N GLY A 218 -6.06 -11.26 -20.91
CA GLY A 218 -7.42 -11.64 -21.27
C GLY A 218 -7.96 -12.68 -20.28
N TRP A 219 -9.27 -12.91 -20.27
CA TRP A 219 -9.89 -13.95 -19.44
C TRP A 219 -9.19 -15.32 -19.57
N PHE A 220 -8.59 -15.59 -20.73
CA PHE A 220 -7.80 -16.79 -21.01
C PHE A 220 -6.45 -16.88 -20.26
N ASP A 221 -5.79 -15.76 -19.95
CA ASP A 221 -4.54 -15.79 -19.19
C ASP A 221 -4.78 -16.03 -17.69
N ARG A 222 -5.97 -15.67 -17.20
CA ARG A 222 -6.39 -15.89 -15.80
C ARG A 222 -7.04 -17.26 -15.59
N SER A 223 -7.91 -17.65 -16.52
CA SER A 223 -8.79 -18.82 -16.38
C SER A 223 -8.54 -19.88 -17.45
N GLY A 224 -7.90 -19.52 -18.56
CA GLY A 224 -7.68 -20.42 -19.68
C GLY A 224 -6.72 -21.56 -19.35
N MET A 225 -5.73 -21.35 -18.47
CA MET A 225 -4.86 -22.44 -17.99
C MET A 225 -5.65 -23.48 -17.17
N ILE A 226 -6.67 -23.05 -16.42
CA ILE A 226 -7.55 -23.95 -15.66
C ILE A 226 -8.51 -24.68 -16.61
N ILE A 227 -9.05 -23.97 -17.60
CA ILE A 227 -9.97 -24.54 -18.59
C ILE A 227 -9.27 -25.53 -19.51
N THR A 228 -8.05 -25.23 -19.98
CA THR A 228 -7.27 -26.17 -20.80
C THR A 228 -6.94 -27.43 -20.00
N GLN A 229 -6.62 -27.32 -18.72
CA GLN A 229 -6.41 -28.48 -17.83
C GLN A 229 -7.69 -29.30 -17.64
N ILE A 230 -8.84 -28.66 -17.44
CA ILE A 230 -10.15 -29.35 -17.34
C ILE A 230 -10.49 -30.06 -18.67
N ILE A 231 -10.26 -29.42 -19.82
CA ILE A 231 -10.50 -30.01 -21.14
C ILE A 231 -9.57 -31.20 -21.40
N LEU A 232 -8.29 -31.10 -21.05
CA LEU A 232 -7.32 -32.19 -21.20
C LEU A 232 -7.69 -33.39 -20.31
N LEU A 233 -8.24 -33.14 -19.13
CA LEU A 233 -8.73 -34.17 -18.21
C LEU A 233 -10.01 -34.83 -18.72
N LEU A 234 -10.96 -34.06 -19.26
CA LEU A 234 -12.15 -34.61 -19.91
C LEU A 234 -11.77 -35.49 -21.12
N ALA A 235 -10.75 -35.08 -21.89
CA ALA A 235 -10.22 -35.86 -23.00
C ALA A 235 -9.47 -37.13 -22.57
N LEU A 236 -8.91 -37.16 -21.35
CA LEU A 236 -8.25 -38.34 -20.75
C LEU A 236 -9.23 -39.30 -20.05
N MET A 237 -10.46 -38.85 -19.79
CA MET A 237 -11.54 -39.62 -19.16
C MET A 237 -12.45 -40.35 -20.18
N ILE A 238 -12.38 -39.98 -21.46
CA ILE A 238 -13.01 -40.68 -22.60
C ILE A 238 -12.06 -41.77 -23.09
#